data_AF-A0A7K4DEP4-F1
#
_entry.id   AF-A0A7K4DEP4-F1
#
_cell.length_a   1.000
_cell.length_b   1.000
_cell.length_c   1.000
_cell.angle_alpha   90.00
_cell.angle_beta   90.00
_cell.angle_gamma   90.00
#
_symmetry.space_group_name_H-M   'P 1'
#
loop_
_entity.id
_entity.type
_entity.pdbx_description
1 polymer ?
#
loop_
_entity_poly.entity_id
_entity_poly.type
_entity_poly.pdbx_seq_one_letter_code
_entity_poly.pdbx_strand_id
1 'polypeptide(L)'
;MTGDERDTIRTPKKLIEVALPLKEINATAKREKSIRHGHPSTLHLWWARRPLAAARAILFAQLVNDPGYERELAEVERKRLFELIKKLILWENICRYLYLLRLQSRDVLRRTIEAGADTKDYFRFESAEFEGE
;
A
#
# COMPACT_ATOMS: atom_id res chain seq x y z
N MET A 1 -17.78 8.32 47.97
CA MET A 1 -16.42 8.16 47.42
C MET A 1 -16.36 6.81 46.73
N THR A 2 -16.73 6.76 45.46
CA THR A 2 -16.52 5.58 44.63
C THR A 2 -15.83 6.11 43.40
N GLY A 3 -14.51 6.03 43.41
CA GLY A 3 -13.69 6.34 42.25
C GLY A 3 -14.15 5.41 41.13
N ASP A 4 -14.60 6.01 40.04
CA ASP A 4 -14.82 5.30 38.78
C ASP A 4 -13.45 4.88 38.27
N GLU A 5 -12.93 3.76 38.77
CA GLU A 5 -11.80 3.02 38.22
C GLU A 5 -12.23 2.41 36.88
N ARG A 6 -12.60 3.26 35.92
CA ARG A 6 -12.55 2.88 34.51
C ARG A 6 -11.09 2.70 34.16
N ASP A 7 -10.65 1.47 34.41
CA ASP A 7 -9.54 0.76 33.82
C ASP A 7 -8.94 1.58 32.66
N THR A 8 -7.84 2.27 32.93
CA THR A 8 -7.18 3.09 31.92
C THR A 8 -6.53 2.16 30.91
N ILE A 9 -7.33 1.60 29.99
CA ILE A 9 -6.84 0.76 28.89
C ILE A 9 -5.96 1.66 28.03
N ARG A 10 -4.65 1.65 28.30
CA ARG A 10 -3.63 2.31 27.49
C ARG A 10 -3.47 1.54 26.19
N THR A 11 -4.40 1.78 25.27
CA THR A 11 -4.30 1.23 23.92
C THR A 11 -3.09 1.88 23.24
N PRO A 12 -2.19 1.09 22.61
CA PRO A 12 -1.08 1.67 21.86
C PRO A 12 -1.64 2.56 20.74
N LYS A 13 -1.06 3.75 20.58
CA LYS A 13 -1.47 4.70 19.53
C LYS A 13 -1.32 4.05 18.16
N LYS A 14 -2.25 4.31 17.25
CA LYS A 14 -2.12 3.86 15.86
C LYS A 14 -1.13 4.72 15.10
N LEU A 15 -0.50 4.14 14.08
CA LEU A 15 0.47 4.84 13.24
C LEU A 15 -0.16 6.10 12.61
N ILE A 16 -1.42 6.02 12.17
CA ILE A 16 -2.16 7.14 11.58
C ILE A 16 -2.33 8.35 12.51
N GLU A 17 -2.38 8.13 13.83
CA GLU A 17 -2.53 9.20 14.82
C GLU A 17 -1.22 9.97 15.05
N VAL A 18 -0.09 9.33 14.74
CA VAL A 18 1.25 9.87 15.03
C VAL A 18 1.91 10.39 13.78
N ALA A 19 1.97 9.59 12.71
CA ALA A 19 2.73 9.98 11.52
C ALA A 19 2.32 9.24 10.24
N LEU A 20 2.38 9.94 9.10
CA LEU A 20 2.14 9.40 7.76
C LEU A 20 3.06 10.04 6.72
N PRO A 21 3.53 9.28 5.69
CA PRO A 21 4.30 9.82 4.57
C PRO A 21 3.40 10.57 3.57
N LEU A 22 2.90 11.75 3.98
CA LEU A 22 1.89 12.51 3.24
C LEU A 22 2.39 12.96 1.86
N LYS A 23 3.69 13.25 1.71
CA LYS A 23 4.28 13.72 0.45
C LYS A 23 4.14 12.65 -0.64
N GLU A 24 4.49 11.41 -0.32
CA GLU A 24 4.47 10.26 -1.22
C GLU A 24 3.03 9.81 -1.52
N ILE A 25 2.16 9.82 -0.50
CA ILE A 25 0.72 9.57 -0.66
C ILE A 25 0.13 10.57 -1.65
N ASN A 26 0.37 11.86 -1.45
CA ASN A 26 -0.18 12.92 -2.29
C ASN A 26 0.37 12.90 -3.72
N ALA A 27 1.67 12.60 -3.88
CA ALA A 27 2.29 12.47 -5.20
C ALA A 27 1.63 11.35 -6.02
N THR A 28 1.39 10.19 -5.39
CA THR A 28 0.76 9.04 -6.08
C THR A 28 -0.72 9.28 -6.31
N ALA A 29 -1.43 9.84 -5.33
CA ALA A 29 -2.85 10.19 -5.44
C ALA A 29 -3.13 11.19 -6.57
N LYS A 30 -2.19 12.12 -6.85
CA LYS A 30 -2.32 13.06 -7.99
C LYS A 30 -2.35 12.34 -9.34
N ARG A 31 -1.60 11.24 -9.48
CA ARG A 31 -1.54 10.42 -10.71
C ARG A 31 -2.90 9.79 -11.03
N GLU A 32 -3.65 9.39 -10.00
CA GLU A 32 -4.99 8.80 -10.14
C GLU A 32 -6.05 9.80 -10.63
N LYS A 33 -5.87 11.11 -10.38
CA LYS A 33 -6.87 12.15 -10.68
C LYS A 33 -6.93 12.57 -12.16
N SER A 34 -5.94 12.18 -12.99
CA SER A 34 -5.70 12.80 -14.31
C SER A 34 -5.72 11.83 -15.49
N ILE A 35 -6.74 10.97 -15.62
CA ILE A 35 -6.85 10.04 -16.75
C ILE A 35 -7.54 10.69 -17.97
N ARG A 36 -8.42 11.68 -17.77
CA ARG A 36 -9.18 12.33 -18.85
C ARG A 36 -9.25 13.83 -18.60
N HIS A 37 -8.61 14.64 -19.43
CA HIS A 37 -8.75 16.10 -19.40
C HIS A 37 -9.94 16.52 -20.26
N GLY A 38 -10.78 17.43 -19.78
CA GLY A 38 -11.85 18.06 -20.58
C GLY A 38 -13.10 17.21 -20.85
N HIS A 39 -13.25 16.04 -20.23
CA HIS A 39 -14.46 15.22 -20.40
C HIS A 39 -15.56 15.67 -19.41
N PRO A 40 -16.84 15.78 -19.80
CA PRO A 40 -17.91 16.21 -18.87
C PRO A 40 -17.99 15.40 -17.58
N SER A 41 -17.64 14.11 -17.64
CA SER A 41 -17.56 13.22 -16.47
C SER A 41 -16.45 13.58 -15.46
N THR A 42 -15.56 14.54 -15.76
CA THR A 42 -14.54 15.04 -14.81
C THR A 42 -14.96 16.33 -14.10
N LEU A 43 -16.09 16.94 -14.48
CA LEU A 43 -16.64 18.14 -13.82
C LEU A 43 -17.29 17.82 -12.46
N HIS A 44 -17.93 16.66 -12.35
CA HIS A 44 -18.54 16.18 -11.12
C HIS A 44 -18.05 14.78 -10.76
N LEU A 45 -17.12 14.74 -9.81
CA LEU A 45 -16.72 13.51 -9.11
C LEU A 45 -17.69 13.27 -7.94
N TRP A 46 -18.87 12.71 -8.22
CA TRP A 46 -19.85 12.31 -7.22
C TRP A 46 -19.61 10.88 -6.73
N TRP A 47 -19.79 10.52 -5.45
CA TRP A 47 -19.39 11.24 -4.23
C TRP A 47 -17.89 11.02 -4.00
N ALA A 48 -17.13 12.11 -3.85
CA ALA A 48 -15.71 12.19 -3.45
C ALA A 48 -14.91 10.88 -3.54
N ARG A 49 -14.39 10.57 -4.73
CA ARG A 49 -13.43 9.46 -4.89
C ARG A 49 -12.23 9.71 -3.97
N ARG A 50 -12.08 8.90 -2.92
CA ARG A 50 -10.83 8.82 -2.17
C ARG A 50 -9.80 8.15 -3.08
N PRO A 51 -8.63 8.78 -3.33
CA PRO A 51 -7.56 8.15 -4.08
C PRO A 51 -7.24 6.80 -3.45
N LEU A 52 -7.13 5.74 -4.26
CA LEU A 52 -6.84 4.37 -3.83
C LEU A 52 -5.50 4.31 -3.10
N ALA A 53 -4.51 5.10 -3.54
CA ALA A 53 -3.27 5.38 -2.83
C ALA A 53 -3.51 5.78 -1.37
N ALA A 54 -4.33 6.81 -1.14
CA ALA A 54 -4.61 7.33 0.19
C ALA A 54 -5.42 6.35 1.03
N ALA A 55 -6.46 5.73 0.46
CA ALA A 55 -7.27 4.74 1.16
C ALA A 55 -6.45 3.57 1.67
N ARG A 56 -5.54 3.04 0.84
CA ARG A 56 -4.63 1.95 1.20
C ARG A 56 -3.68 2.34 2.34
N ALA A 57 -3.05 3.50 2.24
CA ALA A 57 -2.15 3.99 3.29
C ALA A 57 -2.87 4.17 4.63
N ILE A 58 -4.08 4.76 4.60
CA ILE A 58 -4.92 4.98 5.78
C ILE A 58 -5.32 3.64 6.42
N LEU A 59 -5.78 2.68 5.63
CA LEU A 59 -6.18 1.36 6.14
C LEU A 59 -4.99 0.64 6.80
N PHE A 60 -3.83 0.62 6.15
CA PHE A 60 -2.63 0.02 6.74
C PHE A 60 -2.25 0.70 8.06
N ALA A 61 -2.22 2.03 8.08
CA ALA A 61 -1.84 2.80 9.26
C ALA A 61 -2.86 2.73 10.42
N GLN A 62 -4.12 2.37 10.13
CA GLN A 62 -5.15 2.10 11.13
C GLN A 62 -4.95 0.73 11.81
N LEU A 63 -4.43 -0.26 11.07
CA LEU A 63 -4.19 -1.60 11.58
C LEU A 63 -2.91 -1.66 12.42
N VAL A 64 -1.87 -0.95 12.01
CA VAL A 64 -0.54 -0.98 12.64
C VAL A 64 -0.42 0.03 13.79
N ASN A 65 0.15 -0.42 14.90
CA ASN A 65 0.46 0.43 16.06
C ASN A 65 1.75 1.21 15.84
N ASP A 66 1.84 2.39 16.45
CA ASP A 66 3.06 3.18 16.48
C ASP A 66 4.13 2.51 17.37
N PRO A 67 5.39 2.39 16.93
CA PRO A 67 6.46 1.80 17.73
C PRO A 67 6.96 2.73 18.86
N GLY A 68 6.40 3.93 19.02
CA GLY A 68 6.81 4.97 19.98
C GLY A 68 6.80 4.59 21.47
N TYR A 69 6.37 3.38 21.83
CA TYR A 69 6.58 2.83 23.16
C TYR A 69 8.06 2.53 23.45
N GLU A 70 8.87 2.23 22.44
CA GLU A 70 10.27 1.84 22.55
C GLU A 70 11.17 2.93 21.97
N ARG A 71 11.46 3.95 22.79
CA ARG A 71 11.98 5.27 22.36
C ARG A 71 13.20 5.24 21.44
N GLU A 72 14.10 4.27 21.61
CA GLU A 72 15.36 4.21 20.86
C GLU A 72 15.20 3.59 19.46
N LEU A 73 14.27 2.63 19.30
CA LEU A 73 14.04 1.91 18.05
C LEU A 73 12.84 2.44 17.26
N ALA A 74 12.01 3.28 17.89
CA ALA A 74 10.78 3.80 17.30
C ALA A 74 10.98 4.49 15.95
N GLU A 75 12.01 5.32 15.81
CA GLU A 75 12.27 6.04 14.55
C GLU A 75 12.76 5.11 13.42
N VAL A 76 13.53 4.08 13.76
CA VAL A 76 14.00 3.09 12.79
C VAL A 76 12.82 2.28 12.26
N GLU A 77 11.97 1.79 13.17
CA GLU A 77 10.79 1.02 12.79
C GLU A 77 9.75 1.90 12.08
N ARG A 78 9.56 3.15 12.49
CA ARG A 78 8.69 4.11 11.79
C ARG A 78 9.15 4.33 10.34
N LYS A 79 10.46 4.48 10.11
CA LYS A 79 11.03 4.58 8.75
C LYS A 79 10.76 3.31 7.95
N ARG A 80 10.93 2.12 8.54
CA ARG A 80 10.60 0.84 7.88
C ARG A 80 9.12 0.77 7.49
N LEU A 81 8.21 1.16 8.39
CA LEU A 81 6.77 1.20 8.12
C LEU A 81 6.45 2.20 7.00
N PHE A 82 7.13 3.33 6.94
CA PHE A 82 6.97 4.29 5.84
C PHE A 82 7.44 3.74 4.51
N GLU A 83 8.56 3.02 4.47
CA GLU A 83 9.00 2.34 3.24
C GLU A 83 8.00 1.28 2.78
N LEU A 84 7.37 0.57 3.71
CA LEU A 84 6.29 -0.36 3.39
C LEU A 84 5.07 0.37 2.83
N ILE A 85 4.65 1.47 3.45
CA ILE A 85 3.56 2.32 2.95
C ILE A 85 3.87 2.85 1.55
N LYS A 86 5.08 3.34 1.29
CA LYS A 86 5.51 3.81 -0.04
C LYS A 86 5.37 2.71 -1.09
N LYS A 87 5.85 1.51 -0.80
CA LYS A 87 5.66 0.34 -1.67
C LYS A 87 4.17 0.06 -1.87
N LEU A 88 3.39 0.03 -0.80
CA LEU A 88 1.98 -0.34 -0.83
C LEU A 88 1.12 0.65 -1.65
N ILE A 89 1.48 1.93 -1.70
CA ILE A 89 0.75 3.00 -2.40
C ILE A 89 0.92 2.95 -3.92
N LEU A 90 2.06 2.44 -4.43
CA LEU A 90 2.32 2.38 -5.87
C LEU A 90 1.22 1.59 -6.60
N TRP A 91 0.81 2.10 -7.76
CA TRP A 91 -0.25 1.49 -8.57
C TRP A 91 0.20 0.12 -9.11
N GLU A 92 1.46 0.05 -9.54
CA GLU A 92 2.13 -1.13 -10.04
C GLU A 92 2.05 -2.30 -9.03
N ASN A 93 1.99 -1.99 -7.73
CA ASN A 93 1.90 -2.98 -6.66
C ASN A 93 0.47 -3.47 -6.36
N ILE A 94 -0.58 -2.84 -6.90
CA ILE A 94 -1.95 -3.36 -6.79
C ILE A 94 -2.07 -4.63 -7.62
N CYS A 95 -1.58 -4.60 -8.85
CA CYS A 95 -1.65 -5.77 -9.70
C CYS A 95 -0.73 -6.89 -9.20
N ARG A 96 0.29 -6.58 -8.39
CA ARG A 96 1.25 -7.58 -7.89
C ARG A 96 0.57 -8.83 -7.30
N TYR A 97 -0.46 -8.76 -6.46
CA TYR A 97 -1.06 -9.97 -5.89
C TYR A 97 -1.82 -10.84 -6.91
N LEU A 98 -2.32 -10.25 -8.01
CA LEU A 98 -2.91 -11.01 -9.12
C LEU A 98 -1.85 -11.77 -9.94
N TYR A 99 -0.59 -11.34 -9.89
CA TYR A 99 0.50 -11.90 -10.71
C TYR A 99 1.61 -12.63 -9.90
N LEU A 100 1.76 -12.35 -8.59
CA LEU A 100 2.92 -12.78 -7.81
C LEU A 100 2.94 -14.25 -7.41
N LEU A 101 1.80 -14.87 -7.09
CA LEU A 101 1.83 -16.33 -6.81
C LEU A 101 2.30 -17.11 -8.04
N ARG A 102 1.99 -16.59 -9.23
CA ARG A 102 2.39 -17.16 -10.52
C ARG A 102 3.83 -16.82 -10.89
N LEU A 103 4.33 -15.63 -10.59
CA LEU A 103 5.70 -15.20 -10.93
C LEU A 103 6.76 -15.47 -9.85
N GLN A 104 6.41 -15.53 -8.56
CA GLN A 104 7.36 -15.83 -7.47
C GLN A 104 7.67 -17.31 -7.32
N SER A 105 6.74 -18.19 -7.68
CA SER A 105 6.95 -19.64 -7.66
C SER A 105 7.12 -20.16 -9.07
N ARG A 106 8.34 -20.59 -9.41
CA ARG A 106 8.67 -21.20 -10.70
C ARG A 106 7.72 -22.34 -11.08
N ASP A 107 7.26 -23.11 -10.09
CA ASP A 107 6.35 -24.23 -10.29
C ASP A 107 4.94 -23.78 -10.70
N VAL A 108 4.44 -22.69 -10.10
CA VAL A 108 3.13 -22.13 -10.43
C VAL A 108 3.17 -21.45 -11.80
N LEU A 109 4.27 -20.80 -12.16
CA LEU A 109 4.49 -20.24 -13.51
C LEU A 109 4.50 -21.34 -14.57
N ARG A 110 5.22 -22.43 -14.32
CA ARG A 110 5.34 -23.55 -15.26
C ARG A 110 3.98 -24.20 -15.54
N ARG A 111 3.26 -24.61 -14.49
CA ARG A 111 1.93 -25.27 -14.63
C ARG A 111 0.89 -24.39 -15.33
N THR A 112 1.04 -23.09 -15.15
CA THR A 112 0.22 -22.07 -15.78
C THR A 112 0.41 -22.02 -17.30
N ILE A 113 1.67 -22.07 -17.75
CA ILE A 113 2.05 -22.04 -19.16
C ILE A 113 1.58 -23.34 -19.81
N GLU A 114 1.78 -24.48 -19.13
CA GLU A 114 1.28 -25.80 -19.54
C GLU A 114 -0.24 -25.82 -19.70
N ALA A 115 -0.98 -25.11 -18.85
CA ALA A 115 -2.43 -24.98 -18.93
C ALA A 115 -2.92 -24.02 -20.04
N GLY A 116 -2.01 -23.39 -20.81
CA GLY A 116 -2.34 -22.53 -21.95
C GLY A 116 -2.89 -21.15 -21.57
N ALA A 117 -2.67 -20.67 -20.35
CA ALA A 117 -3.09 -19.33 -19.96
C ALA A 117 -2.18 -18.25 -20.57
N ASP A 118 -2.76 -17.19 -21.14
CA ASP A 118 -2.03 -16.05 -21.73
C ASP A 118 -1.15 -15.36 -20.67
N THR A 119 0.14 -15.71 -20.64
CA THR A 119 1.17 -15.14 -19.76
C THR A 119 1.74 -13.86 -20.36
N LYS A 120 0.87 -12.93 -20.77
CA LYS A 120 1.33 -11.57 -21.05
C LYS A 120 1.85 -10.96 -19.76
N ASP A 121 3.16 -10.86 -19.67
CA ASP A 121 3.83 -10.04 -18.67
C ASP A 121 3.59 -8.56 -19.02
N TYR A 122 2.40 -8.06 -18.64
CA TYR A 122 1.97 -6.68 -18.87
C TYR A 122 2.91 -5.65 -18.22
N PHE A 123 3.77 -6.10 -17.30
CA PHE A 123 4.65 -5.24 -16.51
C PHE A 123 6.14 -5.46 -16.80
N ARG A 124 6.48 -6.42 -17.67
CA ARG A 124 7.85 -6.75 -18.06
C ARG A 124 8.75 -7.04 -16.85
N PHE A 125 8.25 -7.78 -15.87
CA PHE A 125 9.02 -8.23 -14.71
C PHE A 125 10.03 -9.34 -15.06
N GLU A 126 9.75 -10.20 -16.05
CA GLU A 126 10.73 -11.21 -16.49
C GLU A 126 12.03 -10.56 -16.93
N SER A 127 11.97 -9.45 -17.68
CA SER A 127 13.18 -8.77 -18.17
C SER A 127 14.00 -8.07 -17.08
N ALA A 128 13.48 -7.95 -15.85
CA ALA A 128 14.17 -7.30 -14.73
C ALA A 128 15.04 -8.28 -13.91
N GLU A 129 14.88 -9.60 -14.09
CA GLU A 129 15.61 -10.63 -13.34
C GLU A 129 16.57 -11.48 -14.21
N PHE A 130 16.72 -11.20 -15.51
CA PHE A 130 17.63 -11.91 -16.43
C PHE A 130 18.96 -11.17 -16.72
N GLU A 131 19.40 -10.26 -15.85
CA GLU A 131 20.79 -9.80 -15.81
C GLU A 131 21.47 -10.34 -14.55
N GLY A 132 22.05 -11.54 -14.65
CA GLY A 132 22.92 -12.08 -13.61
C GLY A 132 22.79 -13.58 -13.39
N GLU A 133 23.37 -14.36 -14.29
CA GLU A 133 24.29 -15.50 -14.03
C GLU A 133 24.92 -15.97 -15.34
#